data_AF-A0A954G2Y2-F1
#
_entry.id   AF-A0A954G2Y2-F1
#
_cell.length_a   1.000
_cell.length_b   1.000
_cell.length_c   1.000
_cell.angle_alpha   90.00
_cell.angle_beta   90.00
_cell.angle_gamma   90.00
#
_symmetry.space_group_name_H-M   'P 1'
#
loop_
_entity.id
_entity.type
_entity.pdbx_description
1 polymer ?
#
loop_
_entity_poly.entity_id
_entity_poly.type
_entity_poly.pdbx_seq_one_letter_code
_entity_poly.pdbx_strand_id
1 'polypeptide(L)'
;LGIVEFKGSKKNNIILEGKGCHNFAPFLDENPDCKADAKFKALGGLQGEGGLFAFQSADGIHWKLMQEAPVITKGAFDSQNLAFWDSEQKQYRTYYRVFTAGITDSKTWKPEGDRAIQTATSPDFIKWDHVADLVYEDSPSEELYTNQVKPYFRAPHFRIGFPARYIERGWSESMKALPDYERRKLRASSVERYGTAISEGLVMASRDGVHFKRWNEAFLRPGIERPGTWQYGHQFIAENVVQTKSTFEGAPDELSI
;
A
#
# COMPACT_ATOMS: atom_id res chain seq x y z
N LEU A 1 -11.15 -22.21 -9.92
CA LEU A 1 -9.75 -22.14 -9.47
C LEU A 1 -9.46 -23.33 -8.57
N GLY A 2 -8.23 -23.84 -8.63
CA GLY A 2 -7.73 -25.04 -7.94
C GLY A 2 -6.25 -25.19 -8.27
N ILE A 3 -5.55 -24.07 -8.11
CA ILE A 3 -4.19 -23.84 -8.60
C ILE A 3 -3.21 -24.30 -7.52
N VAL A 4 -3.31 -23.69 -6.34
CA VAL A 4 -2.50 -24.00 -5.17
C VAL A 4 -3.21 -25.03 -4.28
N GLU A 5 -2.47 -26.04 -3.83
CA GLU A 5 -2.96 -27.00 -2.85
C GLU A 5 -2.78 -26.45 -1.43
N PHE A 6 -3.83 -26.53 -0.61
CA PHE A 6 -3.75 -26.14 0.79
C PHE A 6 -4.45 -27.18 1.66
N LYS A 7 -3.73 -27.70 2.66
CA LYS A 7 -4.21 -28.75 3.58
C LYS A 7 -4.80 -29.95 2.83
N GLY A 8 -4.11 -30.41 1.78
CA GLY A 8 -4.51 -31.58 0.97
C GLY A 8 -5.71 -31.34 0.04
N SER A 9 -6.09 -30.08 -0.20
CA SER A 9 -7.21 -29.74 -1.08
C SER A 9 -6.91 -28.56 -1.99
N LYS A 10 -7.29 -28.71 -3.27
CA LYS A 10 -7.31 -27.62 -4.26
C LYS A 10 -8.68 -26.95 -4.38
N LYS A 11 -9.67 -27.32 -3.56
CA LYS A 11 -11.00 -26.68 -3.53
C LYS A 11 -10.94 -25.35 -2.75
N ASN A 12 -10.18 -24.40 -3.28
CA ASN A 12 -9.94 -23.09 -2.69
C ASN A 12 -9.76 -22.04 -3.81
N ASN A 13 -9.60 -20.77 -3.44
CA ASN A 13 -9.38 -19.63 -4.33
C ASN A 13 -7.96 -19.07 -4.25
N ILE A 14 -6.99 -19.86 -3.78
CA ILE A 14 -5.59 -19.45 -3.68
C ILE A 14 -4.96 -19.55 -5.08
N ILE A 15 -4.41 -18.43 -5.54
CA ILE A 15 -3.83 -18.28 -6.88
C ILE A 15 -2.31 -18.07 -6.88
N LEU A 16 -1.72 -17.79 -5.72
CA LEU A 16 -0.30 -17.51 -5.55
C LEU A 16 0.18 -18.10 -4.21
N GLU A 17 1.36 -18.71 -4.23
CA GLU A 17 2.08 -19.17 -3.05
C GLU A 17 3.59 -18.88 -3.18
N GLY A 18 4.30 -18.82 -2.06
CA GLY A 18 5.74 -18.57 -2.03
C GLY A 18 6.09 -17.08 -2.03
N LYS A 19 7.11 -16.71 -2.82
CA LYS A 19 7.71 -15.36 -2.82
C LYS A 19 6.68 -14.29 -3.17
N GLY A 20 6.77 -13.13 -2.52
CA GLY A 20 5.95 -11.97 -2.82
C GLY A 20 4.48 -12.05 -2.41
N CYS A 21 4.04 -13.13 -1.74
CA CYS A 21 2.65 -13.30 -1.34
C CYS A 21 2.20 -12.37 -0.20
N HIS A 22 3.12 -11.89 0.64
CA HIS A 22 2.80 -11.08 1.82
C HIS A 22 2.08 -9.77 1.45
N ASN A 23 2.50 -9.13 0.37
CA ASN A 23 2.11 -7.77 -0.01
C ASN A 23 1.85 -7.64 -1.52
N PHE A 24 1.43 -8.75 -2.14
CA PHE A 24 1.17 -8.83 -3.56
C PHE A 24 0.15 -7.78 -4.01
N ALA A 25 0.59 -6.85 -4.86
CA ALA A 25 -0.22 -5.70 -5.30
C ALA A 25 -0.40 -5.72 -6.83
N PRO A 26 -1.43 -6.43 -7.34
CA PRO A 26 -1.70 -6.50 -8.76
C PRO A 26 -2.41 -5.24 -9.29
N PHE A 27 -2.15 -4.90 -10.55
CA PHE A 27 -2.86 -3.87 -11.30
C PHE A 27 -3.06 -4.31 -12.75
N LEU A 28 -4.08 -3.74 -13.39
CA LEU A 28 -4.27 -3.82 -14.84
C LEU A 28 -3.29 -2.85 -15.51
N ASP A 29 -2.46 -3.35 -16.42
CA ASP A 29 -1.52 -2.50 -17.13
C ASP A 29 -2.22 -1.73 -18.26
N GLU A 30 -2.25 -0.41 -18.12
CA GLU A 30 -2.86 0.52 -19.08
C GLU A 30 -1.86 1.02 -20.13
N ASN A 31 -0.61 0.52 -20.12
CA ASN A 31 0.34 0.80 -21.19
C ASN A 31 -0.23 0.32 -22.54
N PRO A 32 -0.40 1.20 -23.54
CA PRO A 32 -0.91 0.81 -24.86
C PRO A 32 -0.03 -0.22 -25.57
N ASP A 33 1.26 -0.29 -25.22
CA ASP A 33 2.22 -1.26 -25.75
C ASP A 33 2.35 -2.51 -24.87
N CYS A 34 1.47 -2.68 -23.87
CA CYS A 34 1.48 -3.85 -22.99
C CYS A 34 1.30 -5.15 -23.78
N LYS A 35 2.22 -6.09 -23.57
CA LYS A 35 2.11 -7.44 -24.13
C LYS A 35 0.88 -8.16 -23.59
N ALA A 36 0.21 -8.93 -24.44
CA ALA A 36 -1.00 -9.68 -24.06
C ALA A 36 -0.76 -10.67 -22.90
N ASP A 37 0.44 -11.23 -22.77
CA ASP A 37 0.81 -12.16 -21.69
C ASP A 37 1.20 -11.45 -20.38
N ALA A 38 1.14 -10.12 -20.36
CA ALA A 38 1.47 -9.27 -19.23
C ALA A 38 0.40 -8.20 -18.95
N LYS A 39 -0.85 -8.46 -19.38
CA LYS A 39 -2.02 -7.58 -19.20
C LYS A 39 -2.21 -7.14 -17.73
N PHE A 40 -1.89 -8.02 -16.80
CA PHE A 40 -1.81 -7.70 -15.38
C PHE A 40 -0.36 -7.77 -14.94
N LYS A 41 0.02 -6.85 -14.08
CA LYS A 41 1.35 -6.78 -13.46
C LYS A 41 1.20 -6.63 -11.96
N ALA A 42 2.23 -6.99 -11.22
CA ALA A 42 2.25 -6.79 -9.77
C ALA A 42 3.67 -6.58 -9.26
N LEU A 43 3.78 -5.87 -8.14
CA LEU A 43 4.95 -5.93 -7.28
C LEU A 43 4.58 -6.71 -6.01
N GLY A 44 5.54 -7.49 -5.51
CA GLY A 44 5.42 -8.19 -4.23
C GLY A 44 6.78 -8.69 -3.77
N GLY A 45 7.00 -8.72 -2.46
CA GLY A 45 8.23 -9.20 -1.87
C GLY A 45 8.58 -8.49 -0.56
N LEU A 46 9.42 -9.13 0.25
CA LEU A 46 9.92 -8.58 1.51
C LEU A 46 11.43 -8.39 1.43
N GLN A 47 11.99 -7.57 2.32
CA GLN A 47 13.44 -7.49 2.46
C GLN A 47 14.07 -8.86 2.75
N GLY A 48 13.43 -9.69 3.57
CA GLY A 48 13.89 -11.07 3.82
C GLY A 48 13.91 -11.97 2.57
N GLU A 49 13.22 -11.59 1.50
CA GLU A 49 13.23 -12.29 0.20
C GLU A 49 14.22 -11.66 -0.81
N GLY A 50 14.86 -10.54 -0.44
CA GLY A 50 15.80 -9.78 -1.27
C GLY A 50 15.23 -8.51 -1.88
N GLY A 51 13.93 -8.25 -1.77
CA GLY A 51 13.27 -7.05 -2.29
C GLY A 51 11.92 -7.31 -2.95
N LEU A 52 11.45 -6.36 -3.76
CA LEU A 52 10.23 -6.51 -4.56
C LEU A 52 10.53 -7.19 -5.88
N PHE A 53 9.71 -8.18 -6.21
CA PHE A 53 9.71 -8.91 -7.47
C PHE A 53 8.60 -8.41 -8.38
N ALA A 54 8.86 -8.40 -9.68
CA ALA A 54 7.88 -8.10 -10.70
C ALA A 54 7.20 -9.39 -11.18
N PHE A 55 5.88 -9.38 -11.18
CA PHE A 55 5.04 -10.46 -11.69
C PHE A 55 4.23 -9.99 -12.89
N GLN A 56 3.89 -10.92 -13.77
CA GLN A 56 2.97 -10.69 -14.87
C GLN A 56 1.94 -11.81 -15.00
N SER A 57 0.78 -11.48 -15.57
CA SER A 57 -0.27 -12.43 -15.90
C SER A 57 -1.08 -11.94 -17.11
N ALA A 58 -1.59 -12.86 -17.92
CA ALA A 58 -2.51 -12.55 -19.00
C ALA A 58 -3.96 -12.38 -18.51
N ASP A 59 -4.32 -13.09 -17.43
CA ASP A 59 -5.70 -13.26 -16.96
C ASP A 59 -5.93 -12.80 -15.52
N GLY A 60 -4.87 -12.37 -14.82
CA GLY A 60 -4.92 -11.95 -13.42
C GLY A 60 -5.05 -13.11 -12.43
N ILE A 61 -4.95 -14.35 -12.92
CA ILE A 61 -5.14 -15.58 -12.15
C ILE A 61 -3.85 -16.40 -12.14
N HIS A 62 -3.22 -16.60 -13.30
CA HIS A 62 -1.98 -17.36 -13.43
C HIS A 62 -0.81 -16.40 -13.52
N TRP A 63 -0.03 -16.34 -12.45
CA TRP A 63 1.06 -15.38 -12.30
C TRP A 63 2.42 -16.06 -12.46
N LYS A 64 3.34 -15.38 -13.15
CA LYS A 64 4.74 -15.76 -13.23
C LYS A 64 5.62 -14.57 -12.89
N LEU A 65 6.82 -14.84 -12.37
CA LEU A 65 7.86 -13.82 -12.25
C LEU A 65 8.27 -13.34 -13.65
N MET A 66 8.52 -12.04 -13.80
CA MET A 66 9.09 -11.48 -15.02
C MET A 66 10.60 -11.74 -15.12
N GLN A 67 11.26 -11.91 -13.97
CA GLN A 67 12.66 -12.34 -13.83
C GLN A 67 12.88 -12.96 -12.43
N GLU A 68 13.94 -13.75 -12.26
CA GLU A 68 14.22 -14.42 -10.98
C GLU A 68 14.68 -13.47 -9.87
N ALA A 69 15.37 -12.38 -10.23
CA ALA A 69 15.91 -11.40 -9.30
C ALA A 69 14.87 -10.30 -8.96
N PRO A 70 14.90 -9.73 -7.73
CA PRO A 70 14.05 -8.59 -7.38
C PRO A 70 14.37 -7.38 -8.27
N VAL A 71 13.35 -6.59 -8.60
CA VAL A 71 13.43 -5.36 -9.42
C VAL A 71 13.67 -4.10 -8.59
N ILE A 72 13.34 -4.12 -7.29
CA ILE A 72 13.64 -3.05 -6.33
C ILE A 72 14.15 -3.68 -5.04
N THR A 73 15.36 -3.32 -4.61
CA THR A 73 16.06 -3.96 -3.47
C THR A 73 16.22 -3.05 -2.25
N LYS A 74 15.96 -1.75 -2.40
CA LYS A 74 16.06 -0.76 -1.32
C LYS A 74 14.66 -0.30 -0.89
N GLY A 75 14.36 -0.45 0.39
CA GLY A 75 13.08 -0.07 0.99
C GLY A 75 12.75 -0.94 2.20
N ALA A 76 11.61 -0.71 2.86
CA ALA A 76 11.16 -1.58 3.96
C ALA A 76 10.25 -2.71 3.45
N PHE A 77 9.43 -2.42 2.44
CA PHE A 77 8.54 -3.34 1.72
C PHE A 77 7.47 -4.08 2.53
N ASP A 78 7.44 -4.01 3.86
CA ASP A 78 6.48 -4.65 4.77
C ASP A 78 5.05 -4.05 4.73
N SER A 79 4.65 -3.44 3.61
CA SER A 79 3.33 -2.88 3.33
C SER A 79 2.91 -3.18 1.89
N GLN A 80 1.69 -2.83 1.48
CA GLN A 80 1.28 -2.88 0.07
C GLN A 80 2.10 -1.87 -0.74
N ASN A 81 2.87 -2.34 -1.72
CA ASN A 81 3.73 -1.51 -2.57
C ASN A 81 3.09 -1.38 -3.95
N LEU A 82 2.68 -0.17 -4.32
CA LEU A 82 1.86 0.05 -5.50
C LEU A 82 2.73 0.27 -6.73
N ALA A 83 2.23 -0.14 -7.88
CA ALA A 83 2.72 0.34 -9.15
C ALA A 83 1.59 0.46 -10.16
N PHE A 84 1.80 1.30 -11.17
CA PHE A 84 0.85 1.53 -12.26
C PHE A 84 1.58 2.13 -13.47
N TRP A 85 0.93 2.11 -14.63
CA TRP A 85 1.36 2.86 -15.81
C TRP A 85 0.94 4.33 -15.69
N ASP A 86 1.89 5.24 -15.74
CA ASP A 86 1.67 6.68 -15.70
C ASP A 86 1.47 7.18 -17.14
N SER A 87 0.23 7.28 -17.60
CA SER A 87 -0.09 7.60 -18.99
C SER A 87 0.39 8.98 -19.43
N GLU A 88 0.42 9.95 -18.52
CA GLU A 88 0.89 11.32 -18.77
C GLU A 88 2.41 11.35 -18.99
N GLN A 89 3.16 10.57 -18.20
CA GLN A 89 4.62 10.51 -18.26
C GLN A 89 5.16 9.37 -19.13
N LYS A 90 4.27 8.50 -19.65
CA LYS A 90 4.57 7.33 -20.48
C LYS A 90 5.66 6.43 -19.88
N GLN A 91 5.54 6.15 -18.58
CA GLN A 91 6.43 5.26 -17.86
C GLN A 91 5.68 4.61 -16.70
N TYR A 92 6.18 3.50 -16.16
CA TYR A 92 5.68 2.95 -14.92
C TYR A 92 6.14 3.80 -13.74
N ARG A 93 5.30 3.86 -12.71
CA ARG A 93 5.62 4.49 -11.43
C ARG A 93 5.25 3.55 -10.29
N THR A 94 6.04 3.59 -9.23
CA THR A 94 5.77 2.87 -7.98
C THR A 94 5.75 3.82 -6.79
N TYR A 95 5.01 3.43 -5.75
CA TYR A 95 5.08 4.02 -4.42
C TYR A 95 5.22 2.91 -3.38
N TYR A 96 6.31 2.95 -2.64
CA TYR A 96 6.65 1.92 -1.66
C TYR A 96 7.15 2.55 -0.37
N ARG A 97 7.04 1.76 0.69
CA ARG A 97 7.26 2.22 2.06
C ARG A 97 8.72 2.09 2.47
N VAL A 98 9.21 3.10 3.19
CA VAL A 98 10.56 3.20 3.74
C VAL A 98 10.52 3.68 5.20
N PHE A 99 11.70 3.90 5.79
CA PHE A 99 11.88 4.70 6.99
C PHE A 99 12.79 5.89 6.66
N THR A 100 12.62 7.02 7.34
CA THR A 100 13.44 8.22 7.10
C THR A 100 14.88 8.07 7.60
N ALA A 101 15.16 7.09 8.45
CA ALA A 101 16.51 6.78 8.94
C ALA A 101 16.69 5.29 9.26
N GLY A 102 17.90 4.93 9.70
CA GLY A 102 18.25 3.56 10.08
C GLY A 102 18.53 2.65 8.89
N ILE A 103 18.51 1.34 9.15
CA ILE A 103 18.87 0.29 8.17
C ILE A 103 17.72 -0.71 8.05
N THR A 104 17.19 -0.85 6.83
CA THR A 104 16.21 -1.88 6.47
C THR A 104 16.68 -2.66 5.26
N ASP A 105 17.50 -3.68 5.49
CA ASP A 105 17.94 -4.63 4.47
C ASP A 105 17.67 -6.08 4.91
N SER A 106 17.98 -7.03 4.03
CA SER A 106 17.73 -8.46 4.26
C SER A 106 18.53 -9.07 5.42
N LYS A 107 19.61 -8.41 5.87
CA LYS A 107 20.52 -8.88 6.92
C LYS A 107 20.32 -8.11 8.23
N THR A 108 19.97 -6.84 8.14
CA THR A 108 19.87 -5.91 9.28
C THR A 108 18.53 -5.18 9.22
N TRP A 109 17.71 -5.44 10.24
CA TRP A 109 16.44 -4.73 10.45
C TRP A 109 16.53 -3.84 11.69
N LYS A 110 17.03 -2.63 11.50
CA LYS A 110 17.18 -1.59 12.54
C LYS A 110 16.67 -0.25 12.01
N PRO A 111 15.37 -0.13 11.75
CA PRO A 111 14.80 1.11 11.26
C PRO A 111 14.83 2.21 12.32
N GLU A 112 14.96 3.45 11.88
CA GLU A 112 14.91 4.66 12.71
C GLU A 112 14.10 5.75 12.01
N GLY A 113 13.73 6.81 12.73
CA GLY A 113 12.85 7.85 12.20
C GLY A 113 11.44 7.32 11.91
N ASP A 114 10.74 7.99 11.00
CA ASP A 114 9.32 7.75 10.73
C ASP A 114 9.13 6.85 9.51
N ARG A 115 8.00 6.12 9.48
CA ARG A 115 7.48 5.49 8.27
C ARG A 115 7.20 6.55 7.21
N ALA A 116 7.86 6.43 6.08
CA ALA A 116 7.72 7.33 4.95
C ALA A 116 7.49 6.57 3.65
N ILE A 117 7.28 7.32 2.57
CA ILE A 117 6.96 6.79 1.24
C ILE A 117 8.01 7.30 0.26
N GLN A 118 8.50 6.41 -0.59
CA GLN A 118 9.33 6.72 -1.75
C GLN A 118 8.59 6.41 -3.04
N THR A 119 9.01 7.07 -4.12
CA THR A 119 8.61 6.75 -5.49
C THR A 119 9.83 6.46 -6.34
N ALA A 120 9.62 5.68 -7.40
CA ALA A 120 10.59 5.44 -8.47
C ALA A 120 9.82 5.30 -9.79
N THR A 121 10.52 5.46 -10.90
CA THR A 121 9.92 5.25 -12.24
C THR A 121 10.70 4.21 -13.03
N SER A 122 10.04 3.61 -14.02
CA SER A 122 10.63 2.59 -14.88
C SER A 122 10.03 2.67 -16.28
N PRO A 123 10.83 2.57 -17.35
CA PRO A 123 10.30 2.50 -18.71
C PRO A 123 9.70 1.12 -19.04
N ASP A 124 10.14 0.05 -18.36
CA ASP A 124 9.88 -1.34 -18.76
C ASP A 124 9.34 -2.24 -17.64
N PHE A 125 9.09 -1.66 -16.45
CA PHE A 125 8.65 -2.33 -15.22
C PHE A 125 9.72 -3.24 -14.57
N ILE A 126 10.92 -3.31 -15.14
CA ILE A 126 12.04 -4.13 -14.66
C ILE A 126 13.13 -3.27 -14.07
N LYS A 127 13.57 -2.23 -14.78
CA LYS A 127 14.61 -1.32 -14.30
C LYS A 127 13.97 -0.09 -13.68
N TRP A 128 14.12 0.07 -12.37
CA TRP A 128 13.60 1.21 -11.61
C TRP A 128 14.70 2.20 -11.29
N ASP A 129 14.52 3.44 -11.73
CA ASP A 129 15.44 4.56 -11.56
C ASP A 129 14.67 5.76 -10.94
N HIS A 130 15.33 6.92 -10.85
CA HIS A 130 14.72 8.19 -10.40
C HIS A 130 14.03 8.10 -9.02
N VAL A 131 14.65 7.39 -8.09
CA VAL A 131 14.15 7.26 -6.72
C VAL A 131 14.08 8.63 -6.05
N ALA A 132 12.95 8.93 -5.41
CA ALA A 132 12.75 10.15 -4.63
C ALA A 132 11.88 9.88 -3.40
N ASP A 133 12.24 10.51 -2.28
CA ASP A 133 11.36 10.60 -1.11
C ASP A 133 10.16 11.51 -1.44
N LEU A 134 8.98 11.15 -0.93
CA LEU A 134 7.85 12.06 -1.02
C LEU A 134 8.06 13.25 -0.07
N VAL A 135 7.82 14.45 -0.59
CA VAL A 135 7.91 15.69 0.17
C VAL A 135 6.51 16.26 0.33
N TYR A 136 6.18 16.71 1.53
CA TYR A 136 4.89 17.33 1.84
C TYR A 136 5.07 18.82 2.05
N GLU A 137 4.17 19.63 1.47
CA GLU A 137 4.30 21.09 1.43
C GLU A 137 4.44 21.75 2.82
N ASP A 138 3.51 21.44 3.73
CA ASP A 138 3.39 22.06 5.06
C ASP A 138 2.95 21.04 6.13
N SER A 139 3.16 19.76 5.87
CA SER A 139 2.75 18.70 6.78
C SER A 139 3.87 18.32 7.76
N PRO A 140 3.54 18.03 9.03
CA PRO A 140 4.52 17.53 9.99
C PRO A 140 5.00 16.12 9.61
N SER A 141 6.10 15.70 10.25
CA SER A 141 6.55 14.32 10.18
C SER A 141 5.56 13.42 10.91
N GLU A 142 5.16 12.33 10.26
CA GLU A 142 4.14 11.40 10.74
C GLU A 142 4.42 10.00 10.23
N GLU A 143 3.89 9.00 10.93
CA GLU A 143 4.06 7.59 10.61
C GLU A 143 3.09 7.15 9.50
N LEU A 144 3.53 7.13 8.24
CA LEU A 144 2.70 6.81 7.07
C LEU A 144 2.96 5.38 6.54
N TYR A 145 1.92 4.56 6.46
CA TYR A 145 2.10 3.12 6.19
C TYR A 145 1.74 2.70 4.75
N THR A 146 0.45 2.48 4.45
CA THR A 146 -0.02 2.38 3.07
C THR A 146 -0.14 3.79 2.49
N ASN A 147 -0.15 3.93 1.17
CA ASN A 147 -0.21 5.25 0.51
C ASN A 147 -1.38 5.41 -0.47
N GLN A 148 -1.84 4.32 -1.10
CA GLN A 148 -2.90 4.31 -2.10
C GLN A 148 -2.75 5.41 -3.15
N VAL A 149 -1.53 5.73 -3.61
CA VAL A 149 -1.34 6.75 -4.64
C VAL A 149 -1.65 6.19 -6.02
N LYS A 150 -2.59 6.83 -6.74
CA LYS A 150 -2.89 6.57 -8.16
C LYS A 150 -3.23 7.85 -8.92
N PRO A 151 -3.12 7.87 -10.25
CA PRO A 151 -3.69 8.93 -11.08
C PRO A 151 -5.20 9.02 -10.85
N TYR A 152 -5.73 10.23 -10.74
CA TYR A 152 -7.17 10.42 -10.66
C TYR A 152 -7.77 10.23 -12.05
N PHE A 153 -8.57 9.18 -12.26
CA PHE A 153 -9.04 8.81 -13.60
C PHE A 153 -9.84 9.90 -14.33
N ARG A 154 -10.48 10.83 -13.60
CA ARG A 154 -11.18 11.99 -14.22
C ARG A 154 -10.25 13.18 -14.53
N ALA A 155 -9.02 13.18 -14.00
CA ALA A 155 -7.97 14.16 -14.33
C ALA A 155 -6.58 13.52 -14.16
N PRO A 156 -6.10 12.70 -15.12
CA PRO A 156 -4.91 11.86 -14.96
C PRO A 156 -3.59 12.60 -14.68
N HIS A 157 -3.55 13.90 -14.97
CA HIS A 157 -2.44 14.79 -14.63
C HIS A 157 -2.33 15.12 -13.12
N PHE A 158 -3.27 14.67 -12.31
CA PHE A 158 -3.20 14.67 -10.85
C PHE A 158 -3.12 13.24 -10.32
N ARG A 159 -2.35 13.06 -9.25
CA ARG A 159 -2.32 11.86 -8.43
C ARG A 159 -2.98 12.18 -7.10
N ILE A 160 -3.83 11.28 -6.64
CA ILE A 160 -4.44 11.32 -5.30
C ILE A 160 -3.89 10.14 -4.51
N GLY A 161 -3.54 10.36 -3.25
CA GLY A 161 -3.14 9.33 -2.30
C GLY A 161 -4.02 9.36 -1.07
N PHE A 162 -4.15 8.19 -0.43
CA PHE A 162 -4.83 8.02 0.84
C PHE A 162 -3.92 7.31 1.84
N PRO A 163 -2.89 7.99 2.38
CA PRO A 163 -1.97 7.32 3.26
C PRO A 163 -2.61 6.99 4.61
N ALA A 164 -2.33 5.79 5.12
CA ALA A 164 -2.72 5.41 6.47
C ALA A 164 -1.73 6.02 7.47
N ARG A 165 -2.21 6.93 8.31
CA ARG A 165 -1.44 7.51 9.42
C ARG A 165 -1.57 6.65 10.66
N TYR A 166 -0.43 6.28 11.25
CA TYR A 166 -0.39 5.73 12.61
C TYR A 166 -0.20 6.85 13.63
N ILE A 167 -0.96 6.74 14.71
CA ILE A 167 -0.76 7.53 15.92
C ILE A 167 -0.35 6.56 17.02
N GLU A 168 0.93 6.58 17.36
CA GLU A 168 1.52 5.75 18.41
C GLU A 168 1.63 6.57 19.70
N ARG A 169 0.77 6.29 20.68
CA ARG A 169 0.76 7.00 21.98
C ARG A 169 1.28 6.14 23.14
N GLY A 170 1.55 4.86 22.89
CA GLY A 170 1.82 3.87 23.95
C GLY A 170 0.64 3.69 24.90
N TRP A 171 0.90 3.03 26.02
CA TRP A 171 -0.09 2.86 27.08
C TRP A 171 -0.30 4.15 27.87
N SER A 172 -1.56 4.59 27.96
CA SER A 172 -2.01 5.72 28.78
C SER A 172 -3.41 5.42 29.32
N GLU A 173 -3.90 6.20 30.28
CA GLU A 173 -5.28 6.03 30.77
C GLU A 173 -6.31 6.19 29.64
N SER A 174 -6.08 7.12 28.69
CA SER A 174 -6.91 7.24 27.49
C SER A 174 -6.86 5.99 26.59
N MET A 175 -5.69 5.37 26.42
CA MET A 175 -5.55 4.16 25.61
C MET A 175 -6.20 2.94 26.28
N LYS A 176 -6.16 2.87 27.61
CA LYS A 176 -6.82 1.81 28.41
C LYS A 176 -8.34 1.97 28.41
N ALA A 177 -8.85 3.19 28.27
CA ALA A 177 -10.27 3.48 28.21
C ALA A 177 -10.91 3.16 26.84
N LEU A 178 -10.11 3.05 25.77
CA LEU A 178 -10.62 2.67 24.46
C LEU A 178 -11.21 1.25 24.44
N PRO A 179 -12.12 0.94 23.49
CA PRO A 179 -12.75 -0.37 23.38
C PRO A 179 -11.76 -1.55 23.28
N ASP A 180 -12.20 -2.72 23.77
CA ASP A 180 -11.51 -4.01 23.71
C ASP A 180 -10.13 -4.06 24.42
N TYR A 181 -10.02 -3.48 25.61
CA TYR A 181 -8.76 -3.43 26.38
C TYR A 181 -8.03 -4.77 26.49
N GLU A 182 -8.73 -5.86 26.83
CA GLU A 182 -8.11 -7.20 26.94
C GLU A 182 -7.52 -7.68 25.61
N ARG A 183 -8.22 -7.42 24.49
CA ARG A 183 -7.72 -7.75 23.15
C ARG A 183 -6.52 -6.88 22.79
N ARG A 184 -6.51 -5.60 23.16
CA ARG A 184 -5.35 -4.71 22.96
C ARG A 184 -4.14 -5.20 23.71
N LYS A 185 -4.28 -5.60 24.98
CA LYS A 185 -3.19 -6.22 25.76
C LYS A 185 -2.66 -7.47 25.07
N LEU A 186 -3.55 -8.34 24.60
CA LEU A 186 -3.15 -9.54 23.87
C LEU A 186 -2.35 -9.20 22.61
N ARG A 187 -2.79 -8.23 21.80
CA ARG A 187 -2.05 -7.80 20.60
C ARG A 187 -0.70 -7.16 20.94
N ALA A 188 -0.66 -6.33 21.97
CA ALA A 188 0.54 -5.66 22.44
C ALA A 188 1.60 -6.65 22.98
N SER A 189 1.21 -7.87 23.36
CA SER A 189 2.17 -8.90 23.83
C SER A 189 3.15 -9.36 22.75
N SER A 190 2.83 -9.16 21.46
CA SER A 190 3.75 -9.41 20.35
C SER A 190 4.60 -8.18 20.04
N VAL A 191 3.95 -7.04 19.78
CA VAL A 191 4.58 -5.72 19.57
C VAL A 191 3.64 -4.69 20.18
N GLU A 192 4.13 -3.83 21.08
CA GLU A 192 3.28 -2.91 21.86
C GLU A 192 2.31 -2.13 20.98
N ARG A 193 2.82 -1.59 19.87
CA ARG A 193 2.08 -0.86 18.84
C ARG A 193 0.78 -1.55 18.38
N TYR A 194 0.75 -2.88 18.29
CA TYR A 194 -0.44 -3.60 17.84
C TYR A 194 -1.64 -3.46 18.79
N GLY A 195 -1.40 -3.12 20.07
CA GLY A 195 -2.45 -2.78 21.03
C GLY A 195 -2.65 -1.29 21.25
N THR A 196 -1.63 -0.46 20.98
CA THR A 196 -1.58 0.96 21.37
C THR A 196 -1.60 1.96 20.21
N ALA A 197 -1.48 1.51 18.96
CA ALA A 197 -1.63 2.39 17.80
C ALA A 197 -3.09 2.55 17.40
N ILE A 198 -3.41 3.78 17.01
CA ILE A 198 -4.65 4.13 16.31
C ILE A 198 -4.29 4.44 14.86
N SER A 199 -5.13 4.01 13.93
CA SER A 199 -4.97 4.32 12.50
C SER A 199 -6.12 5.13 11.96
N GLU A 200 -5.82 5.98 10.99
CA GLU A 200 -6.78 6.78 10.23
C GLU A 200 -6.28 7.04 8.81
N GLY A 201 -7.21 7.37 7.91
CA GLY A 201 -6.91 7.66 6.52
C GLY A 201 -6.77 9.16 6.27
N LEU A 202 -5.69 9.56 5.62
CA LEU A 202 -5.48 10.92 5.14
C LEU A 202 -5.85 11.05 3.66
N VAL A 203 -5.81 12.26 3.14
CA VAL A 203 -5.85 12.55 1.70
C VAL A 203 -4.67 13.43 1.33
N MET A 204 -4.10 13.18 0.15
CA MET A 204 -3.04 14.00 -0.43
C MET A 204 -3.14 14.05 -1.94
N ALA A 205 -2.63 15.10 -2.56
CA ALA A 205 -2.63 15.28 -4.00
C ALA A 205 -1.29 15.82 -4.52
N SER A 206 -0.90 15.40 -5.72
CA SER A 206 0.33 15.84 -6.39
C SER A 206 0.16 15.89 -7.91
N ARG A 207 0.92 16.77 -8.56
CA ARG A 207 1.02 16.84 -10.02
C ARG A 207 2.26 16.10 -10.55
N ASP A 208 3.39 16.17 -9.85
CA ASP A 208 4.66 15.56 -10.28
C ASP A 208 4.90 14.15 -9.71
N GLY A 209 4.10 13.76 -8.71
CA GLY A 209 4.21 12.48 -8.03
C GLY A 209 5.32 12.42 -6.97
N VAL A 210 5.95 13.54 -6.62
CA VAL A 210 7.00 13.64 -5.58
C VAL A 210 6.61 14.66 -4.51
N HIS A 211 6.15 15.84 -4.91
CA HIS A 211 5.70 16.90 -4.00
C HIS A 211 4.19 16.82 -3.84
N PHE A 212 3.72 16.60 -2.60
CA PHE A 212 2.31 16.44 -2.28
C PHE A 212 1.82 17.56 -1.38
N LYS A 213 0.65 18.12 -1.70
CA LYS A 213 -0.19 18.74 -0.68
C LYS A 213 -0.90 17.62 0.07
N ARG A 214 -0.62 17.49 1.36
CA ARG A 214 -1.30 16.54 2.24
C ARG A 214 -2.13 17.29 3.26
N TRP A 215 -3.39 16.93 3.39
CA TRP A 215 -4.25 17.51 4.40
C TRP A 215 -3.99 16.80 5.73
N ASN A 216 -3.63 17.56 6.77
CA ASN A 216 -3.21 17.02 8.07
C ASN A 216 -4.39 16.52 8.92
N GLU A 217 -5.61 16.92 8.56
CA GLU A 217 -6.82 16.41 9.16
C GLU A 217 -7.18 15.04 8.56
N ALA A 218 -7.61 14.12 9.42
CA ALA A 218 -8.04 12.80 8.99
C ALA A 218 -9.27 12.87 8.10
N PHE A 219 -9.12 12.35 6.88
CA PHE A 219 -10.19 12.22 5.89
C PHE A 219 -11.13 11.08 6.29
N LEU A 220 -10.57 9.89 6.55
CA LEU A 220 -11.29 8.75 7.12
C LEU A 220 -10.92 8.58 8.59
N ARG A 221 -11.73 9.19 9.47
CA ARG A 221 -11.53 9.18 10.92
C ARG A 221 -11.88 7.80 11.53
N PRO A 222 -11.33 7.45 12.71
CA PRO A 222 -11.67 6.21 13.42
C PRO A 222 -13.18 6.02 13.70
N GLY A 223 -13.93 7.14 13.81
CA GLY A 223 -15.37 7.14 14.06
C GLY A 223 -15.73 6.98 15.54
N ILE A 224 -16.99 6.67 15.81
CA ILE A 224 -17.51 6.48 17.18
C ILE A 224 -16.87 5.26 17.85
N GLU A 225 -16.48 5.39 19.12
CA GLU A 225 -15.99 4.31 19.97
C GLU A 225 -17.06 3.23 20.18
N ARG A 226 -16.74 2.00 19.78
CA ARG A 226 -17.54 0.78 19.96
C ARG A 226 -16.65 -0.48 19.88
N PRO A 227 -17.10 -1.67 20.29
CA PRO A 227 -16.34 -2.91 20.10
C PRO A 227 -15.84 -3.06 18.65
N GLY A 228 -14.56 -3.40 18.47
CA GLY A 228 -13.90 -3.56 17.18
C GLY A 228 -13.31 -2.29 16.55
N THR A 229 -13.42 -1.13 17.18
CA THR A 229 -12.94 0.16 16.61
C THR A 229 -11.71 0.71 17.33
N TRP A 230 -11.11 1.77 16.74
CA TRP A 230 -9.91 2.45 17.26
C TRP A 230 -8.67 1.55 17.38
N GLN A 231 -8.63 0.46 16.61
CA GLN A 231 -7.58 -0.56 16.63
C GLN A 231 -6.50 -0.28 15.58
N TYR A 232 -5.29 -0.83 15.77
CA TYR A 232 -4.29 -0.93 14.69
C TYR A 232 -4.88 -1.65 13.47
N GLY A 233 -4.84 -0.99 12.31
CA GLY A 233 -5.35 -1.48 11.03
C GLY A 233 -6.83 -1.20 10.80
N HIS A 234 -7.50 -0.51 11.72
CA HIS A 234 -8.88 -0.06 11.52
C HIS A 234 -8.92 1.12 10.54
N GLN A 235 -9.91 1.15 9.65
CA GLN A 235 -10.07 2.19 8.62
C GLN A 235 -8.90 2.29 7.64
N PHE A 236 -8.23 1.17 7.35
CA PHE A 236 -7.30 1.10 6.24
C PHE A 236 -8.05 1.14 4.92
N ILE A 237 -7.70 2.11 4.09
CA ILE A 237 -8.22 2.24 2.73
C ILE A 237 -7.50 1.19 1.87
N ALA A 238 -8.30 0.29 1.29
CA ALA A 238 -7.79 -0.91 0.61
C ALA A 238 -7.21 -0.59 -0.78
N GLU A 239 -7.74 0.43 -1.44
CA GLU A 239 -7.43 0.82 -2.81
C GLU A 239 -7.59 2.34 -2.96
N ASN A 240 -7.16 2.94 -4.06
CA ASN A 240 -7.57 4.31 -4.40
C ASN A 240 -9.08 4.40 -4.71
N VAL A 241 -9.54 5.56 -5.16
CA VAL A 241 -10.94 5.79 -5.53
C VAL A 241 -11.42 4.77 -6.57
N VAL A 242 -12.51 4.10 -6.27
CA VAL A 242 -13.22 3.21 -7.19
C VAL A 242 -14.60 3.76 -7.52
N GLN A 243 -15.03 3.59 -8.76
CA GLN A 243 -16.37 3.97 -9.19
C GLN A 243 -17.36 2.88 -8.81
N THR A 244 -18.40 3.24 -8.05
CA THR A 244 -19.46 2.32 -7.62
C THR A 244 -20.82 2.86 -8.04
N LYS A 245 -21.78 1.96 -8.24
CA LYS A 245 -23.12 2.36 -8.65
C LYS A 245 -23.77 3.20 -7.54
N SER A 246 -24.33 4.36 -7.89
CA SER A 246 -25.06 5.17 -6.91
C SER A 246 -26.29 4.45 -6.37
N THR A 247 -26.61 4.74 -5.11
CA THR A 247 -27.84 4.26 -4.46
C THR A 247 -29.07 5.09 -4.85
N PHE A 248 -28.89 6.26 -5.47
CA PHE A 248 -29.97 7.12 -5.93
C PHE A 248 -30.36 6.79 -7.37
N GLU A 249 -31.66 6.58 -7.61
CA GLU A 249 -32.19 6.30 -8.94
C GLU A 249 -31.90 7.45 -9.92
N GLY A 250 -31.29 7.12 -11.07
CA GLY A 250 -30.94 8.09 -12.11
C GLY A 250 -29.68 8.94 -11.84
N ALA A 251 -29.04 8.80 -10.67
CA ALA A 251 -27.80 9.51 -10.35
C ALA A 251 -26.58 8.89 -11.05
N PRO A 252 -25.52 9.67 -11.34
CA PRO A 252 -24.26 9.13 -11.82
C PRO A 252 -23.58 8.27 -10.75
N ASP A 253 -22.70 7.38 -11.17
CA ASP A 253 -21.90 6.55 -10.26
C ASP A 253 -21.09 7.39 -9.25
N GLU A 254 -20.98 6.84 -8.04
CA GLU A 254 -20.30 7.42 -6.89
C GLU A 254 -18.81 7.05 -6.88
N LEU A 255 -18.04 7.81 -6.10
CA LEU A 255 -16.62 7.57 -5.83
C LEU A 255 -16.49 7.01 -4.41
N SER A 256 -16.07 5.76 -4.29
CA SER A 256 -15.87 5.07 -3.01
C SER A 256 -14.37 4.84 -2.73
N ILE A 257 -14.04 4.71 -1.44
CA ILE A 257 -12.71 4.36 -0.91
C ILE A 257 -12.83 3.27 0.14
#